data_AF-A0AAX2H107-F1
#
_entry.id   AF-A0AAX2H107-F1
#
_cell.length_a   1.000
_cell.length_b   1.000
_cell.length_c   1.000
_cell.angle_alpha   90.00
_cell.angle_beta   90.00
_cell.angle_gamma   90.00
#
_symmetry.space_group_name_H-M   'P 1'
#
loop_
_entity.id
_entity.type
_entity.pdbx_description
1 polymer ?
#
loop_
_entity_poly.entity_id
_entity_poly.type
_entity_poly.pdbx_seq_one_letter_code
_entity_poly.pdbx_strand_id
1 'polypeptide(L)'
;MKKYLLFLLGLFATALPAMAQQTEEITQEKARLPHPYNVEEDGDAKITELLKKAKKEHKKLLVQIGGNWCVWCLRFNNLVTTDPQLKTILDKKYIYYHLNYSPENKNPKAFAKYGNPGEKFGYPAFLIIDSKGTVLYTQKSEELEEGRGYSTAKVKKFLQGRL
;
A
#
# COMPACT_ATOMS: atom_id res chain seq x y z
N MET A 1 -16.30 -62.90 20.42
CA MET A 1 -16.29 -62.03 21.63
C MET A 1 -15.24 -60.96 21.44
N LYS A 2 -15.63 -59.71 21.69
CA LYS A 2 -14.85 -58.45 21.85
C LYS A 2 -13.33 -58.68 22.00
N LYS A 3 -12.47 -57.96 21.27
CA LYS A 3 -12.10 -56.59 21.63
C LYS A 3 -11.55 -55.83 20.41
N TYR A 4 -12.34 -54.88 19.92
CA TYR A 4 -11.79 -53.71 19.24
C TYR A 4 -11.14 -52.84 20.32
N LEU A 5 -9.81 -52.68 20.28
CA LEU A 5 -9.12 -51.68 21.10
C LEU A 5 -8.47 -50.67 20.15
N LEU A 6 -9.26 -49.64 19.88
CA LEU A 6 -8.88 -48.23 19.78
C LEU A 6 -7.37 -47.92 19.78
N PHE A 7 -6.88 -47.45 18.63
CA PHE A 7 -5.85 -46.42 18.56
C PHE A 7 -6.27 -45.37 17.51
N LEU A 8 -7.25 -44.54 17.89
CA LEU A 8 -7.49 -43.23 17.31
C LEU A 8 -7.07 -42.22 18.38
N LEU A 9 -5.81 -41.79 18.35
CA LEU A 9 -5.35 -40.70 19.22
C LEU A 9 -4.35 -39.82 18.47
N GLY A 10 -4.88 -38.68 18.01
CA GLY A 10 -4.19 -37.39 18.08
C GLY A 10 -3.24 -37.02 16.95
N LEU A 11 -3.79 -36.67 15.78
CA LEU A 11 -3.07 -35.89 14.75
C LEU A 11 -3.78 -34.54 14.52
N PHE A 12 -4.03 -33.77 15.57
CA PHE A 12 -4.60 -32.42 15.46
C PHE A 12 -4.18 -31.57 16.66
N ALA A 13 -3.14 -30.73 16.54
CA ALA A 13 -2.95 -29.55 17.41
C ALA A 13 -1.79 -28.59 17.07
N THR A 14 -0.94 -28.80 16.05
CA THR A 14 0.26 -27.92 15.89
C THR A 14 0.02 -26.61 15.13
N ALA A 15 -1.18 -26.33 14.61
CA ALA A 15 -1.41 -25.15 13.76
C ALA A 15 -1.63 -23.82 14.51
N LEU A 16 -2.00 -23.87 15.81
CA LEU A 16 -2.34 -22.67 16.60
C LEU A 16 -1.17 -21.70 16.90
N PRO A 17 0.05 -22.16 17.27
CA PRO A 17 1.13 -21.21 17.62
C PRO A 17 1.65 -20.40 16.42
N ALA A 18 1.62 -20.95 15.21
CA ALA A 18 2.17 -20.28 14.03
C ALA A 18 1.38 -19.02 13.61
N MET A 19 0.05 -19.04 13.70
CA MET A 19 -0.79 -17.88 13.36
C MET A 19 -0.67 -16.74 14.38
N ALA A 20 -0.54 -17.08 15.67
CA ALA A 20 -0.36 -16.07 16.72
C ALA A 20 0.99 -15.35 16.56
N GLN A 21 2.07 -16.12 16.33
CA GLN A 21 3.40 -15.56 16.11
C GLN A 21 3.45 -14.65 14.87
N GLN A 22 2.86 -15.06 13.75
CA GLN A 22 2.81 -14.24 12.52
C GLN A 22 2.08 -12.90 12.73
N THR A 23 1.02 -12.89 13.54
CA THR A 23 0.24 -11.67 13.83
C THR A 23 1.04 -10.69 14.69
N GLU A 24 1.79 -11.19 15.67
CA GLU A 24 2.66 -10.36 16.52
C GLU A 24 3.82 -9.77 15.71
N GLU A 25 4.46 -10.58 14.86
CA GLU A 25 5.53 -10.12 13.96
C GLU A 25 5.07 -8.97 13.05
N ILE A 26 3.89 -9.09 12.41
CA ILE A 26 3.33 -8.04 11.56
C ILE A 26 3.01 -6.78 12.37
N THR A 27 2.53 -6.93 13.60
CA THR A 27 2.22 -5.79 14.47
C THR A 27 3.49 -5.03 14.86
N GLN A 28 4.54 -5.74 15.26
CA GLN A 28 5.84 -5.15 15.57
C GLN A 28 6.52 -4.55 14.33
N GLU A 29 6.36 -5.16 13.15
CA GLU A 29 6.84 -4.59 11.90
C GLU A 29 6.17 -3.25 11.61
N LYS A 30 4.83 -3.19 11.62
CA LYS A 30 4.09 -1.94 11.39
C LYS A 30 4.56 -0.85 12.35
N ALA A 31 4.71 -1.17 13.64
CA ALA A 31 5.16 -0.21 14.65
C ALA A 31 6.55 0.40 14.36
N ARG A 32 7.43 -0.33 13.66
CA ARG A 32 8.78 0.14 13.29
C ARG A 32 8.82 0.89 11.96
N LEU A 33 7.82 0.70 11.10
CA LEU A 33 7.75 1.37 9.81
C LEU A 33 7.21 2.81 9.95
N PRO A 34 7.58 3.73 9.06
CA PRO A 34 6.96 5.05 9.02
C PRO A 34 5.45 4.95 8.80
N HIS A 35 4.69 5.85 9.42
CA HIS A 35 3.23 5.92 9.33
C HIS A 35 2.81 7.18 8.54
N PRO A 36 2.87 7.16 7.20
CA PRO A 36 2.79 8.37 6.39
C PRO A 36 1.36 8.87 6.15
N TYR A 37 0.33 8.11 6.53
CA TYR A 37 -1.06 8.48 6.30
C TYR A 37 -1.58 9.40 7.40
N ASN A 38 -2.14 10.55 7.01
CA ASN A 38 -2.79 11.47 7.93
C ASN A 38 -4.31 11.25 7.90
N VAL A 39 -4.89 10.84 9.04
CA VAL A 39 -6.33 10.58 9.15
C VAL A 39 -7.16 11.85 9.27
N GLU A 40 -6.57 12.97 9.70
CA GLU A 40 -7.27 14.25 9.89
C GLU A 40 -7.27 15.13 8.62
N GLU A 41 -6.59 14.70 7.56
CA GLU A 41 -6.41 15.48 6.34
C GLU A 41 -7.63 15.38 5.40
N ASP A 42 -8.05 16.52 4.84
CA ASP A 42 -8.94 16.53 3.66
C ASP A 42 -8.12 16.16 2.41
N GLY A 43 -8.27 14.91 1.96
CA GLY A 43 -7.52 14.38 0.84
C GLY A 43 -7.81 15.06 -0.50
N ASP A 44 -9.02 15.58 -0.75
CA ASP A 44 -9.32 16.28 -2.01
C ASP A 44 -8.67 17.66 -2.04
N ALA A 45 -8.74 18.38 -0.92
CA ALA A 45 -8.04 19.64 -0.75
C ALA A 45 -6.52 19.46 -0.88
N LYS A 46 -5.96 18.42 -0.24
CA LYS A 46 -4.53 18.13 -0.33
C LYS A 46 -4.10 17.74 -1.74
N ILE A 47 -4.85 16.87 -2.44
CA ILE A 47 -4.54 16.54 -3.84
C ILE A 47 -4.57 17.81 -4.69
N THR A 48 -5.54 18.69 -4.50
CA THR A 48 -5.63 19.97 -5.24
C THR A 48 -4.41 20.86 -4.99
N GLU A 49 -3.91 20.93 -3.75
CA GLU A 49 -2.66 21.62 -3.42
C GLU A 49 -1.45 20.97 -4.12
N LEU A 50 -1.33 19.65 -4.03
CA LEU A 50 -0.20 18.90 -4.58
C LEU A 50 -0.16 18.93 -6.11
N LEU A 51 -1.31 19.02 -6.80
CA LEU A 51 -1.37 19.23 -8.24
C LEU A 51 -0.77 20.58 -8.65
N LYS A 52 -0.98 21.64 -7.85
CA LYS A 52 -0.34 22.95 -8.09
C LYS A 52 1.18 22.83 -7.94
N LYS A 53 1.67 22.08 -6.94
CA LYS A 53 3.10 21.79 -6.76
C LYS A 53 3.67 20.96 -7.92
N ALA A 54 2.98 19.88 -8.30
CA ALA A 54 3.36 19.02 -9.42
C ALA A 54 3.48 19.80 -10.73
N LYS A 55 2.55 20.75 -10.99
CA LYS A 55 2.63 21.65 -12.14
C LYS A 55 3.89 22.53 -12.12
N LYS A 56 4.23 23.13 -10.97
CA LYS A 56 5.42 23.98 -10.81
C LYS A 56 6.73 23.19 -10.96
N GLU A 57 6.75 21.96 -10.45
CA GLU A 57 7.94 21.10 -10.50
C GLU A 57 8.02 20.24 -11.77
N HIS A 58 7.07 20.37 -12.69
CA HIS A 58 6.97 19.53 -13.89
C HIS A 58 6.95 18.02 -13.60
N LYS A 59 6.31 17.64 -12.48
CA LYS A 59 6.16 16.25 -12.01
C LYS A 59 4.73 15.76 -12.16
N LYS A 60 4.54 14.45 -12.06
CA LYS A 60 3.22 13.83 -11.87
C LYS A 60 2.93 13.69 -10.37
N LEU A 61 1.69 13.43 -10.01
CA LEU A 61 1.32 13.06 -8.65
C LEU A 61 1.16 11.54 -8.58
N LEU A 62 1.96 10.87 -7.76
CA LEU A 62 1.77 9.47 -7.39
C LEU A 62 0.99 9.44 -6.09
N VAL A 63 -0.26 8.97 -6.15
CA VAL A 63 -1.11 8.77 -4.97
C VAL A 63 -1.08 7.30 -4.60
N GLN A 64 -0.60 6.98 -3.40
CA GLN A 64 -0.77 5.69 -2.76
C GLN A 64 -1.99 5.72 -1.86
N ILE A 65 -3.03 5.00 -2.22
CA ILE A 65 -4.26 4.86 -1.46
C ILE A 65 -4.09 3.72 -0.46
N GLY A 66 -4.42 3.95 0.81
CA GLY A 66 -4.30 2.95 1.86
C GLY A 66 -4.42 3.57 3.24
N GLY A 67 -3.77 2.99 4.24
CA GLY A 67 -3.75 3.56 5.57
C GLY A 67 -2.65 2.97 6.46
N ASN A 68 -2.45 3.59 7.62
CA ASN A 68 -1.45 3.16 8.60
C ASN A 68 -1.70 1.75 9.18
N TRP A 69 -2.93 1.23 9.04
CA TRP A 69 -3.32 -0.12 9.43
C TRP A 69 -2.82 -1.21 8.45
N CYS A 70 -2.38 -0.84 7.25
CA CYS A 70 -2.05 -1.73 6.14
C CYS A 70 -0.53 -1.98 6.04
N VAL A 71 -0.05 -3.16 6.43
CA VAL A 71 1.40 -3.49 6.40
C VAL A 71 2.00 -3.41 4.99
N TRP A 72 1.26 -3.83 3.96
CA TRP A 72 1.70 -3.73 2.57
C TRP A 72 1.86 -2.29 2.09
N CYS A 73 1.06 -1.37 2.62
CA CYS A 73 1.16 0.06 2.34
C CYS A 73 2.45 0.64 2.95
N LEU A 74 2.75 0.25 4.19
CA LEU A 74 3.96 0.70 4.88
C LEU A 74 5.23 0.09 4.27
N ARG A 75 5.18 -1.18 3.85
CA ARG A 75 6.28 -1.86 3.13
C ARG A 75 6.59 -1.17 1.81
N PHE A 76 5.58 -0.82 1.01
CA PHE A 76 5.80 -0.11 -0.24
C PHE A 76 6.47 1.25 0.01
N ASN A 77 5.89 2.05 0.91
CA ASN A 77 6.43 3.35 1.28
C ASN A 77 7.88 3.23 1.75
N ASN A 78 8.17 2.29 2.64
CA ASN A 78 9.52 2.06 3.14
C ASN A 78 10.48 1.71 2.00
N LEU A 79 10.11 0.78 1.10
CA LEU A 79 10.95 0.40 -0.03
C LEU A 79 11.28 1.61 -0.93
N VAL A 80 10.27 2.36 -1.38
CA VAL A 80 10.50 3.45 -2.35
C VAL A 80 11.17 4.68 -1.73
N THR A 81 11.13 4.84 -0.41
CA THR A 81 11.77 5.96 0.29
C THR A 81 13.16 5.65 0.83
N THR A 82 13.51 4.37 1.00
CA THR A 82 14.82 3.94 1.55
C THR A 82 15.75 3.30 0.53
N ASP A 83 15.24 2.67 -0.55
CA ASP A 83 16.08 2.21 -1.65
C ASP A 83 16.59 3.41 -2.46
N PRO A 84 17.92 3.64 -2.57
CA PRO A 84 18.44 4.84 -3.22
C PRO A 84 18.08 4.96 -4.70
N GLN A 85 17.97 3.84 -5.43
CA GLN A 85 17.63 3.87 -6.84
C GLN A 85 16.16 4.21 -7.05
N LEU A 86 15.27 3.58 -6.29
CA LEU A 86 13.84 3.85 -6.36
C LEU A 86 13.53 5.28 -5.90
N LYS A 87 14.15 5.73 -4.80
CA LYS A 87 13.97 7.08 -4.27
C LYS A 87 14.39 8.14 -5.29
N THR A 88 15.52 7.93 -5.97
CA THR A 88 15.97 8.85 -7.04
C THR A 88 14.95 8.96 -8.17
N ILE A 89 14.35 7.84 -8.59
CA ILE A 89 13.31 7.85 -9.63
C ILE A 89 12.03 8.53 -9.12
N LEU A 90 11.63 8.21 -7.89
CA LEU A 90 10.46 8.78 -7.22
C LEU A 90 10.56 10.30 -7.14
N ASP A 91 11.62 10.82 -6.52
CA ASP A 91 11.84 12.24 -6.28
C ASP A 91 11.95 13.04 -7.60
N LYS A 92 12.52 12.43 -8.64
CA LYS A 92 12.67 13.05 -9.96
C LYS A 92 11.34 13.19 -10.70
N LYS A 93 10.46 12.19 -10.59
CA LYS A 93 9.28 12.07 -11.47
C LYS A 93 7.96 12.43 -10.79
N TYR A 94 7.89 12.33 -9.48
CA TYR A 94 6.63 12.37 -8.75
C TYR A 94 6.66 13.33 -7.56
N ILE A 95 5.53 13.97 -7.33
CA ILE A 95 5.08 14.32 -5.99
C ILE A 95 4.44 13.05 -5.44
N TYR A 96 4.92 12.53 -4.31
CA TYR A 96 4.42 11.29 -3.73
C TYR A 96 3.51 11.59 -2.55
N TYR A 97 2.31 11.00 -2.54
CA TYR A 97 1.25 11.31 -1.60
C TYR A 97 0.54 10.05 -1.10
N HIS A 98 0.11 10.08 0.16
CA HIS A 98 -0.55 8.98 0.84
C HIS A 98 -2.00 9.39 1.16
N LEU A 99 -2.95 8.93 0.34
CA LEU A 99 -4.37 9.20 0.56
C LEU A 99 -4.94 8.17 1.55
N ASN A 100 -5.37 8.65 2.71
CA ASN A 100 -5.92 7.79 3.77
C ASN A 100 -7.28 7.22 3.38
N TYR A 101 -7.47 5.93 3.66
CA TYR A 101 -8.76 5.26 3.75
C TYR A 101 -8.78 4.49 5.07
N SER A 102 -9.62 4.92 6.00
CA SER A 102 -9.79 4.27 7.30
C SER A 102 -11.20 4.51 7.85
N PRO A 103 -11.63 3.82 8.92
CA PRO A 103 -12.91 4.09 9.57
C PRO A 103 -13.07 5.54 10.03
N GLU A 104 -11.99 6.17 10.50
CA GLU A 104 -11.96 7.56 10.99
C GLU A 104 -12.14 8.58 9.86
N ASN A 105 -11.51 8.32 8.70
CA ASN A 105 -11.63 9.18 7.54
C ASN A 105 -11.53 8.38 6.24
N LYS A 106 -12.67 8.28 5.55
CA LYS A 106 -12.80 7.60 4.27
C LYS A 106 -12.59 8.51 3.06
N ASN A 107 -12.22 9.78 3.22
CA ASN A 107 -11.97 10.72 2.11
C ASN A 107 -12.99 10.67 0.94
N PRO A 108 -14.32 10.74 1.22
CA PRO A 108 -15.34 10.46 0.23
C PRO A 108 -15.31 11.38 -0.99
N LYS A 109 -14.96 12.67 -0.81
CA LYS A 109 -14.83 13.63 -1.92
C LYS A 109 -13.69 13.25 -2.87
N ALA A 110 -12.54 12.87 -2.34
CA ALA A 110 -11.40 12.45 -3.14
C ALA A 110 -11.73 11.18 -3.93
N PHE A 111 -12.35 10.19 -3.29
CA PHE A 111 -12.71 8.93 -3.96
C PHE A 111 -13.86 9.06 -4.95
N ALA A 112 -14.80 9.99 -4.75
CA ALA A 112 -15.80 10.32 -5.76
C ALA A 112 -15.16 10.87 -7.05
N LYS A 113 -14.04 11.60 -6.92
CA LYS A 113 -13.36 12.26 -8.04
C LYS A 113 -12.34 11.37 -8.75
N TYR A 114 -11.54 10.63 -8.00
CA TYR A 114 -10.41 9.86 -8.53
C TYR A 114 -10.63 8.33 -8.49
N GLY A 115 -11.71 7.87 -7.87
CA GLY A 115 -11.99 6.46 -7.63
C GLY A 115 -11.21 5.88 -6.44
N ASN A 116 -11.74 4.80 -5.86
CA ASN A 116 -11.09 4.01 -4.81
C ASN A 116 -10.78 2.59 -5.32
N PRO A 117 -9.75 2.40 -6.16
CA PRO A 117 -9.39 1.09 -6.69
C PRO A 117 -9.08 0.06 -5.60
N GLY A 118 -8.71 0.50 -4.39
CA GLY A 118 -8.43 -0.40 -3.27
C GLY A 118 -9.65 -1.15 -2.74
N GLU A 119 -10.88 -0.63 -2.94
CA GLU A 119 -12.10 -1.39 -2.63
C GLU A 119 -12.26 -2.64 -3.51
N LYS A 120 -11.72 -2.61 -4.74
CA LYS A 120 -11.80 -3.72 -5.70
C LYS A 120 -10.57 -4.62 -5.67
N PHE A 121 -9.38 -4.04 -5.53
CA PHE A 121 -8.11 -4.75 -5.72
C PHE A 121 -7.28 -4.89 -4.43
N GLY A 122 -7.78 -4.39 -3.30
CA GLY A 122 -7.04 -4.34 -2.05
C GLY A 122 -6.09 -3.15 -1.94
N TYR A 123 -5.51 -2.98 -0.75
CA TYR A 123 -4.63 -1.87 -0.41
C TYR A 123 -3.17 -2.34 -0.24
N PRO A 124 -2.18 -1.56 -0.71
CA PRO A 124 -2.35 -0.27 -1.36
C PRO A 124 -2.88 -0.38 -2.80
N ALA A 125 -3.40 0.71 -3.31
CA ALA A 125 -3.63 0.89 -4.74
C ALA A 125 -3.04 2.24 -5.15
N PHE A 126 -2.58 2.36 -6.39
CA PHE A 126 -1.87 3.58 -6.80
C PHE A 126 -2.52 4.25 -7.98
N LEU A 127 -2.54 5.59 -7.94
CA LEU A 127 -2.93 6.43 -9.06
C LEU A 127 -1.73 7.26 -9.51
N ILE A 128 -1.50 7.35 -10.81
CA ILE A 128 -0.63 8.36 -11.40
C ILE A 128 -1.53 9.42 -12.01
N ILE A 129 -1.45 10.64 -11.49
CA ILE A 129 -2.26 11.78 -11.91
C ILE A 129 -1.35 12.81 -12.58
N ASP A 130 -1.76 13.34 -13.73
CA ASP A 130 -1.05 14.45 -14.37
C ASP A 130 -1.25 15.77 -13.60
N SER A 131 -0.49 16.81 -13.95
CA SER A 131 -0.59 18.12 -13.29
C SER A 131 -1.88 18.88 -13.55
N LYS A 132 -2.77 18.37 -14.41
CA LYS A 132 -4.12 18.91 -14.66
C LYS A 132 -5.19 18.18 -13.84
N GLY A 133 -4.84 17.11 -13.13
CA GLY A 133 -5.77 16.32 -12.33
C GLY A 133 -6.36 15.12 -13.07
N THR A 134 -5.85 14.76 -14.24
CA THR A 134 -6.30 13.58 -15.00
C THR A 134 -5.60 12.33 -14.47
N VAL A 135 -6.36 11.31 -14.10
CA VAL A 135 -5.81 9.99 -13.77
C VAL A 135 -5.29 9.36 -15.06
N LEU A 136 -3.96 9.21 -15.16
CA LEU A 136 -3.30 8.60 -16.30
C LEU A 136 -3.23 7.08 -16.19
N TYR A 137 -3.13 6.58 -14.96
CA TYR A 137 -2.91 5.16 -14.72
C TYR A 137 -3.36 4.76 -13.31
N THR A 138 -3.90 3.55 -13.20
CA THR A 138 -4.23 2.88 -11.94
C THR A 138 -3.41 1.62 -11.85
N GLN A 139 -2.62 1.48 -10.78
CA GLN A 139 -1.78 0.32 -10.52
C GLN A 139 -2.33 -0.46 -9.33
N LYS A 140 -2.47 -1.77 -9.50
CA LYS A 140 -2.80 -2.68 -8.40
C LYS A 140 -1.53 -3.07 -7.64
N SER A 141 -1.63 -3.27 -6.32
CA SER A 141 -0.49 -3.73 -5.52
C SER A 141 -0.01 -5.13 -5.95
N GLU A 142 -0.93 -6.06 -6.20
CA GLU A 142 -0.64 -7.47 -6.52
C GLU A 142 0.40 -7.64 -7.66
N GLU A 143 0.37 -6.74 -8.66
CA GLU A 143 1.25 -6.79 -9.83
C GLU A 143 2.69 -6.37 -9.50
N LEU A 144 2.92 -5.71 -8.37
CA LEU A 144 4.22 -5.24 -7.90
C LEU A 144 4.84 -6.15 -6.82
N GLU A 145 4.03 -7.01 -6.21
CA GLU A 145 4.39 -7.84 -5.07
C GLU A 145 5.35 -8.98 -5.44
N GLU A 146 6.14 -9.40 -4.44
CA GLU A 146 7.02 -10.58 -4.46
C GLU A 146 7.33 -11.03 -3.02
N GLY A 147 7.04 -12.30 -2.71
CA GLY A 147 7.24 -12.86 -1.38
C GLY A 147 6.41 -12.13 -0.31
N ARG A 148 7.08 -11.61 0.74
CA ARG A 148 6.45 -10.84 1.82
C ARG A 148 6.54 -9.32 1.61
N GLY A 149 6.83 -8.86 0.39
CA GLY A 149 7.00 -7.44 0.08
C GLY A 149 6.86 -7.17 -1.41
N TYR A 150 7.64 -6.22 -1.92
CA TYR A 150 7.57 -5.83 -3.32
C TYR A 150 8.85 -6.17 -4.06
N SER A 151 8.71 -6.55 -5.33
CA SER A 151 9.85 -6.72 -6.22
C SER A 151 10.42 -5.36 -6.60
N THR A 152 11.64 -5.06 -6.17
CA THR A 152 12.35 -3.82 -6.54
C THR A 152 12.37 -3.62 -8.06
N ALA A 153 12.50 -4.69 -8.85
CA ALA A 153 12.50 -4.62 -10.31
C ALA A 153 11.13 -4.21 -10.88
N LYS A 154 10.03 -4.78 -10.39
CA LYS A 154 8.67 -4.42 -10.82
C LYS A 154 8.33 -2.99 -10.41
N VAL A 155 8.62 -2.61 -9.16
CA VAL A 155 8.42 -1.25 -8.66
C VAL A 155 9.26 -0.23 -9.45
N LYS A 156 10.49 -0.57 -9.81
CA LYS A 156 11.32 0.30 -10.69
C LYS A 156 10.66 0.52 -12.05
N LYS A 157 10.14 -0.53 -12.69
CA LYS A 157 9.42 -0.41 -13.98
C LYS A 157 8.16 0.45 -13.84
N PHE A 158 7.40 0.25 -12.76
CA PHE A 158 6.24 1.09 -12.42
C PHE A 158 6.61 2.58 -12.32
N LEU A 159 7.59 2.93 -11.48
CA LEU A 159 8.02 4.31 -11.29
C LEU A 159 8.67 4.91 -12.56
N GLN A 160 9.19 4.08 -13.45
CA GLN A 160 9.68 4.54 -14.75
C GLN A 160 8.54 4.81 -15.75
N GLY A 161 7.34 4.26 -15.53
CA GLY A 161 6.22 4.27 -16.47
C GLY A 161 6.43 3.28 -17.63
N ARG A 162 6.97 2.10 -17.34
CA ARG A 162 7.32 1.05 -18.32
C ARG A 162 6.59 -0.28 -18.05
N LEU A 163 5.38 -0.21 -17.49
CA LEU A 163 4.50 -1.36 -17.34
C LEU A 163 3.57 -1.46 -18.54
#